data_AF-A0AAV7MF85-F1
#
_entry.id   AF-A0AAV7MF85-F1
#
_cell.length_a   1.000
_cell.length_b   1.000
_cell.length_c   1.000
_cell.angle_alpha   90.00
_cell.angle_beta   90.00
_cell.angle_gamma   90.00
#
_symmetry.space_group_name_H-M   'P 1'
#
loop_
_entity.id
_entity.type
_entity.pdbx_description
1 polymer ?
#
loop_
_entity_poly.entity_id
_entity_poly.type
_entity_poly.pdbx_seq_one_letter_code
_entity_poly.pdbx_strand_id
1 'polypeptide(L)'
;MQHRCPFWDHAAKTVDKALPPTPHTYQPWHLRETLLRKTEVVQQITTAISGFLTINGSPDTPISLLGDAMKTVIRGEFITLSADHNKARKEQCTSLQAQAQELEHIHHHTGASRVWRQLEATRKQLAGLDMDRVEYSLRRPKHLFYIVDDKNGLFLANKLYAQ
;
A
#
# COMPACT_ATOMS: atom_id res chain seq x y z
N MET A 1 29.28 -59.93 18.06
CA MET A 1 28.99 -58.90 17.04
C MET A 1 27.84 -58.04 17.58
N GLN A 2 28.06 -56.99 18.40
CA GLN A 2 28.68 -55.70 18.06
C GLN A 2 28.05 -55.15 16.77
N HIS A 3 27.31 -54.04 16.74
CA HIS A 3 27.41 -52.82 17.53
C HIS A 3 26.04 -52.21 17.87
N ARG A 4 25.87 -51.91 19.16
CA ARG A 4 25.06 -50.79 19.64
C ARG A 4 25.91 -49.55 19.34
N CYS A 5 25.42 -48.61 18.53
CA CYS A 5 26.06 -47.29 18.39
C CYS A 5 25.03 -46.18 18.67
N PRO A 6 25.21 -45.43 19.78
CA PRO A 6 24.42 -44.26 20.17
C PRO A 6 25.02 -43.01 19.53
N PHE A 7 24.22 -42.05 19.05
CA PHE A 7 24.82 -40.73 18.76
C PHE A 7 23.94 -39.49 18.86
N TRP A 8 22.63 -39.55 19.14
CA TRP A 8 21.87 -38.30 19.20
C TRP A 8 20.98 -38.23 20.44
N ASP A 9 21.62 -37.78 21.53
CA ASP A 9 21.01 -37.09 22.68
C ASP A 9 20.34 -35.78 22.22
N HIS A 10 19.31 -35.92 21.39
CA HIS A 10 18.34 -34.87 21.13
C HIS A 10 17.10 -35.16 21.94
N ALA A 11 17.20 -34.99 23.26
CA ALA A 11 16.01 -34.67 24.03
C ALA A 11 15.42 -33.41 23.40
N ALA A 12 14.21 -33.51 22.82
CA ALA A 12 13.51 -32.36 22.28
C ALA A 12 13.38 -31.32 23.40
N LYS A 13 14.18 -30.25 23.32
CA LYS A 13 14.04 -29.11 24.23
C LYS A 13 12.90 -28.28 23.68
N THR A 14 11.69 -28.56 24.17
CA THR A 14 10.53 -27.70 23.92
C THR A 14 10.82 -26.37 24.59
N VAL A 15 11.00 -25.32 23.78
CA VAL A 15 11.09 -23.95 24.27
C VAL A 15 9.68 -23.39 24.24
N ASP A 16 8.99 -23.46 25.37
CA ASP A 16 7.68 -22.83 25.57
C ASP A 16 7.87 -21.32 25.73
N LYS A 17 8.16 -20.63 24.62
CA LYS A 17 7.96 -19.18 24.56
C LYS A 17 6.51 -18.96 24.17
N ALA A 18 5.65 -18.81 25.17
CA ALA A 18 4.35 -18.18 24.99
C ALA A 18 4.58 -16.75 24.50
N LEU A 19 4.68 -16.56 23.18
CA LEU A 19 4.57 -15.24 22.60
C LEU A 19 3.14 -14.77 22.86
N PRO A 20 2.94 -13.59 23.45
CA PRO A 20 1.59 -13.07 23.64
C PRO A 20 0.90 -13.04 22.28
N PRO A 21 -0.40 -13.38 22.19
CA PRO A 21 -1.15 -13.27 20.95
C PRO A 21 -1.27 -11.79 20.60
N THR A 22 -0.25 -11.25 19.96
CA THR A 22 -0.37 -9.98 19.28
C THR A 22 -1.31 -10.24 18.11
N PRO A 23 -2.42 -9.51 17.96
CA PRO A 23 -3.13 -9.50 16.70
C PRO A 23 -2.18 -8.87 15.68
N HIS A 24 -1.34 -9.70 15.07
CA HIS A 24 -0.58 -9.33 13.89
C HIS A 24 -1.64 -9.11 12.82
N THR A 25 -2.16 -7.88 12.75
CA THR A 25 -2.83 -7.41 11.56
C THR A 25 -1.76 -7.28 10.50
N TYR A 26 -1.43 -8.41 9.87
CA TYR A 26 -0.62 -8.40 8.67
C TYR A 26 -1.34 -7.51 7.66
N GLN A 27 -0.82 -6.29 7.49
CA GLN A 27 -1.27 -5.36 6.47
C GLN A 27 -0.31 -5.53 5.30
N PRO A 28 -0.60 -6.44 4.34
CA PRO A 28 0.23 -6.54 3.16
C PRO A 28 0.26 -5.17 2.50
N TRP A 29 1.46 -4.78 2.05
CA TRP A 29 1.57 -3.65 1.16
C TRP A 29 0.74 -3.94 -0.08
N HIS A 30 -0.04 -2.96 -0.50
CA HIS A 30 -0.86 -3.03 -1.70
C HIS A 30 -0.51 -1.82 -2.57
N LEU A 31 -0.52 -2.06 -3.88
CA LEU A 31 -0.37 -0.98 -4.83
C LEU A 31 -1.70 -0.23 -4.97
N ARG A 32 -1.65 1.11 -4.97
CA ARG A 32 -2.83 1.92 -5.31
C ARG A 32 -2.99 1.99 -6.83
N GLU A 33 -3.91 1.20 -7.36
CA GLU A 33 -4.24 1.16 -8.81
C GLU A 33 -4.60 2.54 -9.38
N THR A 34 -5.17 3.44 -8.56
CA THR A 34 -5.51 4.81 -8.98
C THR A 34 -4.29 5.62 -9.41
N LEU A 35 -3.10 5.31 -8.89
CA LEU A 35 -1.85 5.97 -9.28
C LEU A 35 -1.43 5.57 -10.70
N LEU A 36 -1.72 4.33 -11.11
CA LEU A 36 -1.40 3.84 -12.45
C LEU A 36 -2.23 4.50 -13.56
N ARG A 37 -3.34 5.15 -13.21
CA ARG A 37 -4.13 5.92 -14.18
C ARG A 37 -3.43 7.21 -14.63
N LYS A 38 -2.42 7.67 -13.87
CA LYS A 38 -1.66 8.88 -14.18
C LYS A 38 -0.52 8.53 -15.12
N THR A 39 -0.52 9.14 -16.30
CA THR A 39 0.52 8.94 -17.32
C THR A 39 1.91 9.30 -16.81
N GLU A 40 2.01 10.35 -15.98
CA GLU A 40 3.26 10.79 -15.34
C GLU A 40 3.88 9.69 -14.47
N VAL A 41 3.06 9.00 -13.67
CA VAL A 41 3.51 7.90 -12.80
C VAL A 41 4.03 6.74 -13.64
N VAL A 42 3.28 6.37 -14.70
CA VAL A 42 3.70 5.30 -15.62
C VAL A 42 5.02 5.64 -16.30
N GLN A 43 5.21 6.88 -16.72
CA GLN A 43 6.47 7.34 -17.33
C GLN A 43 7.63 7.23 -16.34
N GLN A 44 7.47 7.75 -15.12
CA GLN A 44 8.51 7.69 -14.07
C GLN A 44 8.93 6.25 -13.77
N ILE A 45 7.98 5.33 -13.63
CA ILE A 45 8.27 3.92 -13.37
C ILE A 45 8.94 3.26 -14.58
N THR A 46 8.48 3.56 -15.79
CA THR A 46 9.09 3.03 -17.01
C THR A 46 10.56 3.49 -17.12
N THR A 47 10.83 4.75 -16.79
CA THR A 47 12.19 5.29 -16.72
C THR A 47 13.02 4.64 -15.60
N ALA A 48 12.43 4.39 -14.43
CA ALA A 48 13.11 3.69 -13.34
C ALA A 48 13.47 2.25 -13.71
N ILE A 49 12.57 1.54 -14.40
CA ILE A 49 12.80 0.18 -14.88
C ILE A 49 13.91 0.16 -15.92
N SER A 50 13.85 1.04 -16.93
CA SER A 50 14.87 1.08 -17.97
C SER A 50 16.23 1.44 -17.41
N GLY A 51 16.30 2.43 -16.50
CA GLY A 51 17.53 2.79 -15.79
C GLY A 51 18.09 1.67 -14.91
N PHE A 52 17.22 0.91 -14.24
CA PHE A 52 17.66 -0.25 -13.47
C PHE A 52 18.28 -1.33 -14.37
N LEU A 53 17.63 -1.64 -15.48
CA LEU A 53 18.08 -2.68 -16.41
C LEU A 53 19.37 -2.30 -17.14
N THR A 54 19.57 -1.02 -17.49
CA THR A 54 20.81 -0.58 -18.13
C THR A 54 22.02 -0.66 -17.20
N ILE A 55 21.82 -0.43 -15.89
CA ILE A 55 22.89 -0.46 -14.89
C ILE A 55 23.20 -1.90 -14.45
N ASN A 56 22.18 -2.75 -14.31
CA ASN A 56 22.31 -4.06 -13.64
C ASN A 56 22.16 -5.26 -14.60
N GLY A 57 21.76 -5.03 -15.85
CA GLY A 57 21.56 -6.05 -16.88
C GLY A 57 22.87 -6.52 -17.50
N SER A 58 23.71 -7.21 -16.70
CA SER A 58 24.86 -7.96 -17.19
C SER A 58 24.45 -9.42 -17.47
N PRO A 59 25.03 -10.10 -18.48
CA PRO A 59 24.82 -11.53 -18.71
C PRO A 59 25.23 -12.41 -17.50
N ASP A 60 26.10 -11.90 -16.62
CA ASP A 60 26.58 -12.61 -15.44
C ASP A 60 25.61 -12.56 -14.26
N THR A 61 24.61 -11.68 -14.30
CA THR A 61 23.66 -11.51 -13.20
C THR A 61 22.54 -12.56 -13.30
N PRO A 62 22.31 -13.37 -12.26
CA PRO A 62 21.22 -14.34 -12.28
C PRO A 62 19.86 -13.61 -12.37
N ILE A 63 19.00 -14.08 -13.27
CA ILE A 63 17.69 -13.46 -13.57
C ILE A 63 16.80 -13.36 -12.31
N SER A 64 16.88 -14.35 -11.41
CA SER A 64 16.15 -14.33 -10.14
C SER A 64 16.55 -13.14 -9.26
N LEU A 65 17.86 -12.93 -9.07
CA LEU A 65 18.38 -11.81 -8.30
C LEU A 65 18.04 -10.47 -8.95
N LEU A 66 18.20 -10.37 -10.27
CA LEU A 66 17.84 -9.18 -11.03
C LEU A 66 16.36 -8.83 -10.86
N GLY A 67 15.49 -9.84 -10.97
CA GLY A 67 14.04 -9.69 -10.80
C GLY A 67 13.66 -9.27 -9.38
N ASP A 68 14.25 -9.87 -8.36
CA ASP A 68 13.93 -9.55 -6.96
C ASP A 68 14.47 -8.17 -6.54
N ALA A 69 15.65 -7.79 -7.02
CA ALA A 69 16.16 -6.43 -6.86
C ALA A 69 15.27 -5.41 -7.59
N MET A 70 14.89 -5.68 -8.84
CA MET A 70 14.01 -4.81 -9.63
C MET A 70 12.66 -4.60 -8.95
N LYS A 71 12.02 -5.67 -8.48
CA LYS A 71 10.74 -5.58 -7.73
C LYS A 71 10.88 -4.70 -6.50
N THR A 72 11.99 -4.81 -5.78
CA THR A 72 12.28 -4.01 -4.58
C THR A 72 12.41 -2.53 -4.92
N VAL A 73 13.13 -2.20 -5.99
CA VAL A 73 13.28 -0.82 -6.50
C VAL A 73 11.93 -0.24 -6.89
N ILE A 74 11.18 -0.94 -7.77
CA ILE A 74 9.86 -0.49 -8.23
C ILE A 74 8.90 -0.28 -7.06
N ARG A 75 8.91 -1.19 -6.08
CA ARG A 75 8.08 -1.04 -4.87
C ARG A 75 8.47 0.21 -4.07
N GLY A 76 9.76 0.48 -3.92
CA GLY A 76 10.27 1.70 -3.29
C GLY A 76 9.75 2.96 -3.98
N GLU A 77 9.86 3.00 -5.31
CA GLU A 77 9.33 4.12 -6.12
C GLU A 77 7.84 4.33 -5.88
N PHE A 78 7.04 3.27 -5.94
CA PHE A 78 5.59 3.38 -5.69
C PHE A 78 5.25 3.84 -4.27
N ILE A 79 6.03 3.44 -3.26
CA ILE A 79 5.84 3.91 -1.89
C ILE A 79 6.06 5.42 -1.81
N THR A 80 7.16 5.91 -2.40
CA THR A 80 7.48 7.34 -2.45
C THR A 80 6.39 8.12 -3.18
N LEU A 81 6.01 7.71 -4.39
CA LEU A 81 4.96 8.36 -5.19
C LEU A 81 3.60 8.36 -4.47
N SER A 82 3.27 7.26 -3.78
CA SER A 82 2.05 7.18 -2.97
C SER A 82 2.08 8.15 -1.79
N ALA A 83 3.23 8.31 -1.13
CA ALA A 83 3.40 9.23 -0.01
C ALA A 83 3.27 10.69 -0.47
N ASP A 84 3.94 11.05 -1.56
CA ASP A 84 3.88 12.40 -2.15
C ASP A 84 2.46 12.73 -2.61
N HIS A 85 1.80 11.79 -3.29
CA HIS A 85 0.42 11.98 -3.70
C HIS A 85 -0.54 12.14 -2.51
N ASN A 86 -0.34 11.37 -1.44
CA ASN A 86 -1.13 11.52 -0.22
C ASN A 86 -0.93 12.89 0.44
N LYS A 87 0.32 13.36 0.47
CA LYS A 87 0.68 14.67 1.00
C LYS A 87 -0.01 15.78 0.21
N ALA A 88 0.16 15.79 -1.12
CA ALA A 88 -0.45 16.77 -2.00
C ALA A 88 -1.99 16.78 -1.89
N ARG A 89 -2.62 15.60 -1.86
CA ARG A 89 -4.08 15.49 -1.67
C ARG A 89 -4.51 16.06 -0.32
N LYS A 90 -3.78 15.76 0.77
CA LYS A 90 -4.12 16.27 2.11
C LYS A 90 -4.03 17.79 2.15
N GLU A 91 -2.98 18.36 1.57
CA GLU A 91 -2.81 19.81 1.45
C GLU A 91 -3.95 20.46 0.65
N GLN A 92 -4.33 19.86 -0.49
CA GLN A 92 -5.47 20.30 -1.29
C GLN A 92 -6.79 20.25 -0.51
N CYS A 93 -7.07 19.14 0.18
CA CYS A 93 -8.27 19.03 1.03
C CYS A 93 -8.30 20.10 2.10
N THR A 94 -7.19 20.33 2.82
CA THR A 94 -7.13 21.34 3.88
C THR A 94 -7.33 22.75 3.34
N SER A 95 -6.76 23.06 2.17
CA SER A 95 -6.94 24.36 1.51
C SER A 95 -8.40 24.56 1.08
N LEU A 96 -9.02 23.56 0.47
CA LEU A 96 -10.42 23.65 0.02
C LEU A 96 -11.39 23.72 1.19
N GLN A 97 -11.12 23.03 2.30
CA GLN A 97 -11.90 23.13 3.54
C GLN A 97 -11.85 24.55 4.12
N ALA A 98 -10.66 25.15 4.20
CA ALA A 98 -10.51 26.52 4.67
C ALA A 98 -11.23 27.52 3.75
N GLN A 99 -11.13 27.34 2.43
CA GLN A 99 -11.86 28.17 1.45
C GLN A 99 -13.38 28.02 1.59
N ALA A 100 -13.89 26.80 1.80
CA ALA A 100 -15.31 26.57 2.01
C ALA A 100 -15.81 27.24 3.29
N GLN A 101 -15.06 27.15 4.39
CA GLN A 101 -15.39 27.82 5.66
C GLN A 101 -15.45 29.34 5.52
N GLU A 102 -14.48 29.93 4.82
CA GLU A 102 -14.47 31.38 4.57
C GLU A 102 -15.66 31.80 3.69
N LEU A 103 -15.95 31.05 2.63
CA LEU A 103 -17.11 31.33 1.77
C LEU A 103 -18.45 31.16 2.50
N GLU A 104 -18.57 30.20 3.40
CA GLU A 104 -19.73 30.03 4.28
C GLU A 104 -19.91 31.24 5.20
N HIS A 105 -18.82 31.70 5.82
CA HIS A 105 -18.83 32.88 6.67
C HIS A 105 -19.25 34.13 5.89
N ILE A 106 -18.65 34.38 4.72
CA ILE A 106 -19.00 35.51 3.86
C ILE A 106 -20.47 35.42 3.42
N HIS A 107 -20.93 34.23 3.01
CA HIS A 107 -22.30 34.03 2.56
C HIS A 107 -23.31 34.28 3.68
N HIS A 108 -23.02 33.85 4.90
CA HIS A 108 -23.85 34.12 6.08
C HIS A 108 -24.04 35.62 6.33
N HIS A 109 -23.02 36.45 6.07
CA HIS A 109 -23.07 37.89 6.33
C HIS A 109 -23.61 38.71 5.15
N THR A 110 -23.35 38.31 3.90
CA THR A 110 -23.74 39.07 2.70
C THR A 110 -24.94 38.51 1.95
N GLY A 111 -25.27 37.22 2.10
CA GLY A 111 -26.36 36.56 1.36
C GLY A 111 -26.18 36.52 -0.18
N ALA A 112 -24.98 36.84 -0.69
CA ALA A 112 -24.79 37.02 -2.13
C ALA A 112 -24.83 35.70 -2.91
N SER A 113 -25.65 35.64 -3.96
CA SER A 113 -25.80 34.47 -4.86
C SER A 113 -24.50 34.04 -5.55
N ARG A 114 -23.57 34.98 -5.80
CA ARG A 114 -22.25 34.68 -6.38
C ARG A 114 -21.39 33.84 -5.42
N VAL A 115 -21.40 34.17 -4.13
CA VAL A 115 -20.64 33.48 -3.08
C VAL A 115 -21.17 32.07 -2.89
N TRP A 116 -22.50 31.89 -2.91
CA TRP A 116 -23.13 30.57 -2.89
C TRP A 116 -22.67 29.67 -4.04
N ARG A 117 -22.61 30.20 -5.27
CA ARG A 117 -22.12 29.42 -6.43
C ARG A 117 -20.66 29.00 -6.28
N GLN A 118 -19.82 29.85 -5.70
CA GLN A 118 -18.41 29.53 -5.43
C GLN A 118 -18.28 28.48 -4.32
N LEU A 119 -19.09 28.58 -3.26
CA LEU A 119 -19.15 27.59 -2.20
C LEU A 119 -19.56 26.22 -2.73
N GLU A 120 -20.61 26.17 -3.55
CA GLU A 120 -21.09 24.93 -4.16
C GLU A 120 -20.03 24.31 -5.09
N ALA A 121 -19.32 25.12 -5.87
CA ALA A 121 -18.20 24.64 -6.69
C ALA A 121 -17.07 24.05 -5.83
N THR A 122 -16.71 24.71 -4.72
CA THR A 122 -15.67 24.26 -3.78
C THR A 122 -16.07 22.95 -3.10
N ARG A 123 -17.33 22.83 -2.68
CA ARG A 123 -17.88 21.59 -2.10
C ARG A 123 -17.88 20.44 -3.10
N LYS A 124 -18.23 20.71 -4.36
CA LYS A 124 -18.15 19.69 -5.44
C LYS A 124 -16.73 19.20 -5.66
N GLN A 125 -15.74 20.10 -5.65
CA GLN A 125 -14.33 19.72 -5.76
C GLN A 125 -13.89 18.84 -4.58
N LEU A 126 -14.30 19.20 -3.37
CA LEU A 126 -14.01 18.43 -2.16
C LEU A 126 -14.66 17.04 -2.20
N ALA A 127 -15.93 16.96 -2.62
CA ALA A 127 -16.62 15.69 -2.82
C ALA A 127 -15.92 14.81 -3.89
N GLY A 128 -15.36 15.42 -4.94
CA GLY A 128 -14.54 14.73 -5.93
C GLY A 128 -13.29 14.08 -5.32
N LEU A 129 -12.58 14.80 -4.44
CA LEU A 129 -11.41 14.26 -3.74
C LEU A 129 -11.77 13.14 -2.75
N ASP A 130 -12.94 13.23 -2.11
CA ASP A 130 -13.44 12.17 -1.22
C ASP A 130 -13.88 10.93 -2.00
N MET A 131 -14.39 11.08 -3.23
CA MET A 131 -14.80 9.97 -4.08
C MET A 131 -13.62 9.02 -4.38
N ASP A 132 -12.40 9.54 -4.56
CA ASP A 132 -11.20 8.73 -4.73
C ASP A 132 -10.92 7.82 -3.52
N ARG A 133 -11.18 8.33 -2.30
CA ARG A 133 -11.05 7.55 -1.06
C ARG A 133 -12.12 6.48 -0.96
N VAL A 134 -13.35 6.79 -1.36
CA VAL A 134 -14.46 5.83 -1.41
C VAL A 134 -14.14 4.71 -2.41
N GLU A 135 -13.70 5.06 -3.62
CA GLU A 135 -13.30 4.10 -4.64
C GLU A 135 -12.19 3.17 -4.13
N TYR A 136 -11.14 3.73 -3.53
CA TYR A 136 -10.06 2.96 -2.93
C TYR A 136 -10.58 1.98 -1.85
N SER A 137 -11.48 2.45 -0.98
CA SER A 137 -12.06 1.64 0.09
C SER A 137 -12.94 0.50 -0.45
N LEU A 138 -13.63 0.73 -1.57
CA LEU A 138 -14.42 -0.29 -2.28
C LEU A 138 -13.56 -1.32 -3.01
N ARG A 139 -12.38 -0.92 -3.53
CA ARG A 139 -11.46 -1.83 -4.24
C ARG A 139 -10.66 -2.73 -3.30
N ARG A 140 -10.30 -2.23 -2.10
CA ARG A 140 -9.45 -2.96 -1.14
C ARG A 140 -9.96 -4.38 -0.79
N PRO A 141 -11.25 -4.64 -0.53
CA PRO A 141 -11.73 -6.00 -0.23
C PRO A 141 -11.51 -7.00 -1.37
N LYS A 142 -11.63 -6.55 -2.63
CA LYS A 142 -11.38 -7.41 -3.80
C LYS A 142 -9.92 -7.85 -3.86
N HIS A 143 -9.00 -6.94 -3.58
CA HIS A 143 -7.57 -7.26 -3.50
C HIS A 143 -7.26 -8.26 -2.36
N LEU A 144 -7.90 -8.09 -1.21
CA LEU A 144 -7.74 -9.04 -0.10
C LEU A 144 -8.23 -10.45 -0.47
N PHE A 145 -9.31 -10.56 -1.24
CA PHE A 145 -9.79 -11.85 -1.74
C PHE A 145 -8.71 -12.59 -2.55
N TYR A 146 -8.03 -11.92 -3.48
CA TYR A 146 -6.97 -12.54 -4.30
C TYR A 146 -5.71 -12.92 -3.51
N ILE A 147 -5.38 -12.18 -2.44
CA ILE A 147 -4.27 -12.56 -1.54
C ILE A 147 -4.60 -13.81 -0.73
N VAL A 148 -5.87 -13.96 -0.34
CA VAL A 148 -6.33 -15.04 0.56
C VAL A 148 -6.67 -16.33 -0.21
N ASP A 149 -6.82 -16.28 -1.52
CA ASP A 149 -7.16 -17.47 -2.33
C ASP A 149 -6.00 -18.49 -2.47
N ASP A 150 -4.80 -18.16 -1.99
CA ASP A 150 -3.82 -19.18 -1.57
C ASP A 150 -4.24 -19.78 -0.21
N LYS A 151 -5.42 -20.43 -0.24
CA LYS A 151 -6.09 -21.00 0.94
C LYS A 151 -5.20 -22.01 1.67
N ASN A 152 -4.30 -22.67 0.94
CA ASN A 152 -3.41 -23.70 1.47
C ASN A 152 -2.35 -23.09 2.40
N GLY A 153 -1.77 -21.95 2.03
CA GLY A 153 -0.76 -21.27 2.85
C GLY A 153 -1.32 -20.70 4.15
N LEU A 154 -2.51 -20.10 4.12
CA LEU A 154 -3.14 -19.49 5.29
C LEU A 154 -3.72 -20.52 6.27
N PHE A 155 -4.36 -21.59 5.77
CA PHE A 155 -4.82 -22.70 6.62
C PHE A 155 -3.65 -23.44 7.28
N LEU A 156 -2.58 -23.71 6.52
CA LEU A 156 -1.37 -24.34 7.05
C LEU A 156 -0.70 -23.44 8.09
N ALA A 157 -0.54 -22.14 7.81
CA ALA A 157 -0.01 -21.18 8.78
C ALA A 157 -0.85 -21.16 10.06
N ASN A 158 -2.18 -21.02 9.96
CA ASN A 158 -3.05 -21.03 11.13
C ASN A 158 -3.01 -22.36 11.91
N LYS A 159 -2.84 -23.50 11.23
CA LYS A 159 -2.68 -24.81 11.88
C LYS A 159 -1.35 -24.94 12.60
N LEU A 160 -0.27 -24.40 12.04
CA LEU A 160 1.07 -24.37 12.66
C LEU A 160 1.14 -23.39 13.84
N TYR A 161 0.35 -22.31 13.82
CA TYR A 161 0.23 -21.38 14.95
C TYR A 161 -0.73 -21.85 16.06
N ALA A 162 -1.55 -22.86 15.80
CA ALA A 162 -2.54 -23.40 16.74
C ALA A 162 -2.09 -24.69 17.47
N GLN A 163 -0.81 -25.05 17.35
CA GLN A 163 -0.16 -26.12 18.12
C GLN A 163 0.80 -25.51 19.14
#